data_AF-A0A6A4HH03-F1
#
_entry.id   AF-A0A6A4HH03-F1
#
_cell.length_a   1.000
_cell.length_b   1.000
_cell.length_c   1.000
_cell.angle_alpha   90.00
_cell.angle_beta   90.00
_cell.angle_gamma   90.00
#
_symmetry.space_group_name_H-M   'P 1'
#
loop_
_entity.id
_entity.type
_entity.pdbx_description
1 polymer ?
#
loop_
_entity_poly.entity_id
_entity_poly.type
_entity_poly.pdbx_seq_one_letter_code
_entity_poly.pdbx_strand_id
1 'polypeptide(L)'
;EDTPIVFPSTLPSNLRKSGCRNGLVEIEHQLREAQLRGSLNSLQTHLHMKSWLLTYRGSAVRGQGMLTKSKALLEWNQKQVDADAGKYRDAWEAMSRLCGDNGPGCKKLGIHDVRMMNGGEDKALGQERKQIGKQKKNKKQKYQALLPEEEEEDVEDVEGVEAEQRRKLEKARCAVGEGTRDTSWIW
;
A
#
# COMPACT_ATOMS: atom_id res chain seq x y z
N GLU A 1 38.70 19.60 13.07
CA GLU A 1 38.54 18.24 13.61
C GLU A 1 37.72 17.45 12.61
N ASP A 2 38.20 16.28 12.18
CA ASP A 2 37.69 15.54 11.01
C ASP A 2 37.26 14.11 11.40
N THR A 3 36.79 13.95 12.64
CA THR A 3 36.42 12.65 13.18
C THR A 3 34.97 12.31 12.81
N PRO A 4 34.72 11.23 12.04
CA PRO A 4 33.38 10.88 11.61
C PRO A 4 32.52 10.43 12.79
N ILE A 5 31.34 11.04 12.95
CA ILE A 5 30.35 10.65 13.95
C ILE A 5 29.65 9.38 13.47
N VAL A 6 29.82 8.28 14.19
CA VAL A 6 29.23 6.98 13.87
C VAL A 6 28.21 6.56 14.93
N PHE A 7 27.16 5.87 14.48
CA PHE A 7 26.15 5.30 15.38
C PHE A 7 26.58 3.92 15.91
N PRO A 8 26.15 3.55 17.14
CA PRO A 8 26.37 2.21 17.69
C PRO A 8 25.94 1.05 16.76
N SER A 9 24.86 1.22 15.98
CA SER A 9 24.40 0.23 14.98
C SER A 9 25.39 -0.06 13.85
N THR A 10 26.34 0.84 13.61
CA THR A 10 27.40 0.67 12.60
C THR A 10 28.60 -0.10 13.17
N LEU A 11 28.70 -0.21 14.50
CA LEU A 11 29.79 -0.89 15.18
C LEU A 11 29.45 -2.38 15.42
N PRO A 12 30.45 -3.28 15.34
CA PRO A 12 30.28 -4.67 15.74
C PRO A 12 29.97 -4.76 17.24
N SER A 13 29.19 -5.77 17.63
CA SER A 13 28.69 -5.96 19.00
C SER A 13 29.79 -5.94 20.08
N ASN A 14 30.98 -6.43 19.76
CA ASN A 14 32.14 -6.45 20.66
C ASN A 14 32.64 -5.04 21.01
N LEU A 15 32.68 -4.13 20.04
CA LEU A 15 33.14 -2.75 20.23
C LEU A 15 32.08 -1.86 20.90
N ARG A 16 30.80 -2.22 20.79
CA ARG A 16 29.71 -1.49 21.46
C ARG A 16 29.83 -1.56 22.98
N LYS A 17 30.20 -2.73 23.53
CA LYS A 17 30.29 -2.95 24.98
C LYS A 17 31.45 -2.19 25.63
N SER A 18 32.55 -1.97 24.91
CA SER A 18 33.75 -1.30 25.43
C SER A 18 33.83 0.18 25.05
N GLY A 19 33.29 0.56 23.90
CA GLY A 19 33.46 1.90 23.32
C GLY A 19 32.25 2.83 23.47
N CYS A 20 31.04 2.30 23.69
CA CYS A 20 29.86 3.15 23.83
C CYS A 20 29.62 3.54 25.30
N ARG A 21 29.18 4.78 25.51
CA ARG A 21 28.68 5.23 26.81
C ARG A 21 27.44 4.40 27.20
N ASN A 22 27.34 4.04 28.48
CA ASN A 22 26.16 3.37 29.04
C ASN A 22 24.88 4.15 28.69
N GLY A 23 23.83 3.46 28.24
CA GLY A 23 22.57 4.08 27.84
C GLY A 23 22.49 4.52 26.37
N LEU A 24 23.63 4.60 25.65
CA LEU A 24 23.63 5.11 24.28
C LEU A 24 22.95 4.14 23.29
N VAL A 25 23.07 2.83 23.54
CA VAL A 25 22.45 1.80 22.71
C VAL A 25 20.93 1.85 22.85
N GLU A 26 20.43 2.07 24.05
CA GLU A 26 19.01 2.20 24.36
C GLU A 26 18.42 3.47 23.73
N ILE A 27 19.16 4.59 23.78
CA ILE A 27 18.76 5.84 23.11
C ILE A 27 18.71 5.64 21.59
N GLU A 28 19.71 4.98 21.00
CA GLU A 28 19.66 4.68 19.57
C GLU A 28 18.49 3.75 19.24
N HIS A 29 18.22 2.74 20.06
CA HIS A 29 17.07 1.85 19.86
C HIS A 29 15.75 2.64 19.80
N GLN A 30 15.49 3.52 20.78
CA GLN A 30 14.30 4.37 20.77
C GLN A 30 14.26 5.31 19.56
N LEU A 31 15.39 5.87 19.16
CA LEU A 31 15.50 6.70 17.95
C LEU A 31 15.13 5.91 16.70
N ARG A 32 15.66 4.69 16.51
CA ARG A 32 15.36 3.84 15.35
C ARG A 32 13.90 3.40 15.35
N GLU A 33 13.33 3.13 16.52
CA GLU A 33 11.91 2.76 16.66
C GLU A 33 11.00 3.92 16.25
N ALA A 34 11.33 5.15 16.68
CA ALA A 34 10.64 6.36 16.25
C ALA A 34 10.80 6.59 14.74
N GLN A 35 12.00 6.38 14.17
CA GLN A 35 12.24 6.49 12.73
C GLN A 35 11.41 5.48 11.92
N LEU A 36 11.30 4.23 12.39
CA LEU A 36 10.47 3.20 11.75
C LEU A 36 9.00 3.59 11.74
N ARG A 37 8.44 4.01 12.89
CA ARG A 37 7.04 4.44 12.98
C ARG A 37 6.77 5.70 12.15
N GLY A 38 7.66 6.68 12.23
CA GLY A 38 7.54 7.95 11.51
C GLY A 38 7.63 7.79 10.00
N SER A 39 8.56 6.98 9.52
CA SER A 39 8.70 6.67 8.08
C SER A 39 7.52 5.86 7.56
N LEU A 40 6.99 4.91 8.34
CA LEU A 40 5.79 4.16 7.96
C LEU A 40 4.56 5.06 7.83
N ASN A 41 4.34 5.97 8.79
CA ASN A 41 3.22 6.92 8.73
C ASN A 41 3.37 7.91 7.56
N SER A 42 4.59 8.39 7.30
CA SER A 42 4.87 9.26 6.14
C SER A 42 4.62 8.53 4.82
N LEU A 43 5.03 7.26 4.73
CA LEU A 43 4.79 6.39 3.59
C LEU A 43 3.29 6.21 3.33
N GLN A 44 2.51 5.86 4.36
CA GLN A 44 1.05 5.75 4.27
C GLN A 44 0.41 7.06 3.77
N THR A 45 0.84 8.19 4.34
CA THR A 45 0.35 9.52 3.96
C THR A 45 0.63 9.82 2.49
N HIS A 46 1.86 9.57 2.03
CA HIS A 46 2.23 9.80 0.63
C HIS A 46 1.52 8.86 -0.34
N LEU A 47 1.27 7.60 0.05
CA LEU A 47 0.47 6.66 -0.74
C LEU A 47 -1.00 7.08 -0.81
N HIS A 48 -1.57 7.63 0.28
CA HIS A 48 -2.89 8.24 0.26
C HIS A 48 -2.93 9.44 -0.71
N MET A 49 -1.94 10.34 -0.63
CA MET A 49 -1.81 11.45 -1.57
C MET A 49 -1.72 10.95 -3.02
N LYS A 50 -0.94 9.90 -3.31
CA LYS A 50 -0.84 9.29 -4.65
C LYS A 50 -2.21 8.89 -5.17
N SER A 51 -3.00 8.19 -4.35
CA SER A 51 -4.35 7.74 -4.71
C SER A 51 -5.29 8.91 -5.02
N TRP A 52 -5.19 9.99 -4.26
CA TRP A 52 -5.97 11.20 -4.46
C TRP A 52 -5.56 11.92 -5.75
N LEU A 53 -4.26 12.07 -6.00
CA LEU A 53 -3.72 12.69 -7.20
C LEU A 53 -4.12 11.94 -8.48
N LEU A 54 -4.11 10.61 -8.47
CA LEU A 54 -4.59 9.80 -9.59
C LEU A 54 -6.07 10.05 -9.86
N THR A 55 -6.88 10.11 -8.81
CA THR A 55 -8.32 10.38 -8.91
C THR A 55 -8.60 11.80 -9.44
N TYR A 56 -7.85 12.78 -8.95
CA TYR A 56 -7.92 14.17 -9.44
C TYR A 56 -7.53 14.26 -10.92
N ARG A 57 -6.43 13.61 -11.32
CA ARG A 57 -5.97 13.55 -12.72
C ARG A 57 -7.03 12.94 -13.64
N GLY A 58 -7.68 11.86 -13.21
CA GLY A 58 -8.70 11.18 -14.02
C GLY A 58 -10.04 11.91 -14.13
N SER A 59 -10.31 12.90 -13.27
CA SER A 59 -11.62 13.57 -13.17
C SER A 59 -11.59 15.05 -13.58
N ALA A 60 -10.55 15.79 -13.19
CA ALA A 60 -10.52 17.25 -13.26
C ALA A 60 -9.52 17.81 -14.28
N VAL A 61 -8.46 17.07 -14.60
CA VAL A 61 -7.39 17.56 -15.48
C VAL A 61 -7.82 17.49 -16.94
N ARG A 62 -8.06 18.66 -17.55
CA ARG A 62 -8.32 18.84 -18.99
C ARG A 62 -7.29 19.80 -19.60
N GLY A 63 -6.76 19.46 -20.78
CA GLY A 63 -5.79 20.29 -21.49
C GLY A 63 -4.32 20.02 -21.12
N GLN A 64 -3.41 20.35 -22.06
CA GLN A 64 -2.01 19.94 -22.04
C GLN A 64 -1.21 20.49 -20.85
N GLY A 65 -1.37 21.77 -20.51
CA GLY A 65 -0.61 22.39 -19.41
C GLY A 65 -0.92 21.77 -18.03
N MET A 66 -2.19 21.44 -17.78
CA MET A 66 -2.59 20.78 -16.52
C MET A 66 -2.13 19.32 -16.47
N LEU A 67 -2.06 18.64 -17.62
CA LEU A 67 -1.48 17.29 -17.70
C LEU A 67 -0.01 17.29 -17.29
N THR A 68 0.80 18.24 -17.80
CA THR A 68 2.21 18.34 -17.42
C THR A 68 2.39 18.62 -15.93
N LYS A 69 1.62 19.56 -15.37
CA LYS A 69 1.65 19.88 -13.93
C LYS A 69 1.26 18.68 -13.06
N SER A 70 0.18 17.98 -13.41
CA SER A 70 -0.26 16.79 -12.66
C SER A 70 0.75 15.63 -12.74
N LYS A 71 1.41 15.45 -13.90
CA LYS A 71 2.50 14.48 -14.05
C LYS A 71 3.68 14.82 -13.15
N ALA A 72 4.14 16.08 -13.15
CA ALA A 72 5.23 16.53 -12.29
C ALA A 72 4.92 16.34 -10.80
N LEU A 73 3.67 16.62 -10.38
CA LEU A 73 3.24 16.42 -9.00
C LEU A 73 3.21 14.93 -8.60
N LEU A 74 2.77 14.06 -9.50
CA LEU A 74 2.80 12.61 -9.28
C LEU A 74 4.24 12.07 -9.18
N GLU A 75 5.14 12.53 -10.05
CA GLU A 75 6.56 12.17 -10.01
C GLU A 75 7.22 12.64 -8.71
N TRP A 76 6.91 13.86 -8.26
CA TRP A 76 7.40 14.36 -6.98
C TRP A 76 6.90 13.53 -5.80
N ASN A 77 5.61 13.18 -5.80
CA ASN A 77 5.05 12.30 -4.77
C ASN A 77 5.69 10.90 -4.79
N GLN A 78 5.94 10.32 -5.98
CA GLN A 78 6.64 9.04 -6.08
C GLN A 78 8.06 9.11 -5.49
N LYS A 79 8.79 10.20 -5.73
CA LYS A 79 10.11 10.40 -5.09
C LYS A 79 10.02 10.45 -3.57
N GLN A 80 8.96 11.04 -3.00
CA GLN A 80 8.76 11.04 -1.54
C GLN A 80 8.46 9.63 -1.01
N VAL A 81 7.61 8.87 -1.71
CA VAL A 81 7.34 7.46 -1.39
C VAL A 81 8.64 6.64 -1.38
N ASP A 82 9.46 6.78 -2.42
CA ASP A 82 10.72 6.06 -2.54
C ASP A 82 11.72 6.46 -1.42
N ALA A 83 11.77 7.76 -1.09
CA ALA A 83 12.61 8.27 -0.02
C ALA A 83 12.16 7.74 1.36
N ASP A 84 10.87 7.71 1.66
CA ASP A 84 10.36 7.20 2.93
C ASP A 84 10.49 5.68 3.05
N ALA A 85 10.28 4.95 1.94
CA ALA A 85 10.57 3.52 1.88
C ALA A 85 12.07 3.22 2.04
N GLY A 86 12.95 4.09 1.55
CA GLY A 86 14.39 4.05 1.82
C GLY A 86 14.70 4.22 3.31
N LYS A 87 14.22 5.31 3.92
CA LYS A 87 14.40 5.59 5.36
C LYS A 87 13.91 4.43 6.23
N TYR A 88 12.76 3.84 5.90
CA TYR A 88 12.25 2.68 6.63
C TYR A 88 13.20 1.49 6.57
N ARG A 89 13.69 1.15 5.37
CA ARG A 89 14.62 0.02 5.16
C ARG A 89 15.95 0.26 5.88
N ASP A 90 16.49 1.47 5.80
CA ASP A 90 17.74 1.84 6.46
C ASP A 90 17.60 1.78 7.99
N ALA A 91 16.49 2.31 8.53
CA ALA A 91 16.20 2.23 9.96
C ALA A 91 15.97 0.78 10.42
N TRP A 92 15.31 -0.04 9.60
CA TRP A 92 15.07 -1.45 9.89
C TRP A 92 16.38 -2.24 9.91
N GLU A 93 17.29 -1.99 8.96
CA GLU A 93 18.61 -2.63 8.93
C GLU A 93 19.45 -2.23 10.14
N ALA A 94 19.48 -0.94 10.49
CA ALA A 94 20.17 -0.45 11.68
C ALA A 94 19.60 -1.10 12.95
N MET A 95 18.27 -1.21 13.05
CA MET A 95 17.61 -1.88 14.17
C MET A 95 17.95 -3.38 14.22
N SER A 96 17.96 -4.06 13.08
CA SER A 96 18.34 -5.48 12.99
C SER A 96 19.78 -5.71 13.47
N ARG A 97 20.71 -4.80 13.15
CA ARG A 97 22.10 -4.85 13.64
C ARG A 97 22.22 -4.59 15.14
N LEU A 98 21.33 -3.77 15.71
CA LEU A 98 21.28 -3.48 17.14
C LEU A 98 20.75 -4.68 17.93
N CYS A 99 19.61 -5.23 17.54
CA CYS A 99 18.92 -6.31 18.26
C CYS A 99 19.56 -7.70 18.06
N GLY A 100 20.31 -7.92 16.99
CA GLY A 100 20.91 -9.23 16.69
C GLY A 100 19.83 -10.30 16.57
N ASP A 101 19.97 -11.38 17.35
CA ASP A 101 19.10 -12.57 17.30
C ASP A 101 17.65 -12.30 17.73
N ASN A 102 17.41 -11.28 18.56
CA ASN A 102 16.05 -10.96 19.02
C ASN A 102 15.17 -10.31 17.93
N GLY A 103 15.77 -9.91 16.80
CA GLY A 103 15.10 -9.25 15.70
C GLY A 103 14.50 -7.88 16.08
N PRO A 104 14.18 -7.03 15.10
CA PRO A 104 13.66 -5.68 15.36
C PRO A 104 12.18 -5.64 15.76
N GLY A 105 11.49 -6.79 15.93
CA GLY A 105 10.04 -6.88 16.19
C GLY A 105 9.12 -6.38 15.05
N CYS A 106 9.68 -5.58 14.13
CA CYS A 106 9.00 -4.99 12.98
C CYS A 106 9.27 -5.80 11.71
N LYS A 107 8.27 -5.90 10.83
CA LYS A 107 8.38 -6.62 9.56
C LYS A 107 9.24 -5.85 8.55
N LYS A 108 10.09 -6.55 7.80
CA LYS A 108 10.87 -5.94 6.71
C LYS A 108 9.92 -5.49 5.58
N LEU A 109 10.09 -4.25 5.12
CA LEU A 109 9.32 -3.71 4.01
C LEU A 109 9.82 -4.28 2.68
N GLY A 110 8.96 -5.04 2.01
CA GLY A 110 9.20 -5.51 0.64
C GLY A 110 8.78 -4.49 -0.41
N ILE A 111 9.26 -4.65 -1.64
CA ILE A 111 8.86 -3.81 -2.79
C ILE A 111 7.34 -3.94 -3.04
N HIS A 112 6.81 -5.16 -2.92
CA HIS A 112 5.39 -5.45 -3.09
C HIS A 112 4.49 -4.85 -1.99
N ASP A 113 5.06 -4.48 -0.84
CA ASP A 113 4.30 -3.88 0.25
C ASP A 113 4.03 -2.39 0.00
N VAL A 114 4.85 -1.73 -0.82
CA VAL A 114 4.71 -0.32 -1.20
C VAL A 114 3.66 -0.17 -2.29
N ARG A 115 2.40 -0.25 -1.87
CA ARG A 115 1.23 -0.23 -2.76
C ARG A 115 0.10 0.58 -2.15
N MET A 116 -0.70 1.19 -3.01
CA MET A 116 -1.89 1.92 -2.58
C MET A 116 -2.94 0.98 -1.99
N MET A 117 -3.71 1.47 -1.01
CA MET A 117 -4.77 0.72 -0.31
C MET A 117 -5.79 0.03 -1.24
N ASN A 118 -5.98 0.53 -2.46
CA ASN A 118 -7.03 0.04 -3.36
C ASN A 118 -6.55 -0.97 -4.42
N GLY A 119 -5.33 -1.52 -4.28
CA GLY A 119 -4.88 -2.76 -4.93
C GLY A 119 -4.74 -2.78 -6.46
N GLY A 120 -5.50 -1.98 -7.19
CA GLY A 120 -5.35 -1.80 -8.63
C GLY A 120 -4.08 -1.00 -8.93
N GLU A 121 -3.41 -1.37 -10.01
CA GLU A 121 -2.41 -0.57 -10.75
C GLU A 121 -2.72 0.93 -10.70
N ASP A 122 -1.73 1.82 -10.93
CA ASP A 122 -1.80 3.31 -10.92
C ASP A 122 -3.00 3.92 -11.69
N LYS A 123 -4.21 3.69 -11.19
CA LYS A 123 -5.52 3.95 -11.78
C LYS A 123 -6.31 4.80 -10.81
N ALA A 124 -7.05 5.74 -11.36
CA ALA A 124 -7.93 6.62 -10.59
C ALA A 124 -9.03 5.81 -9.88
N LEU A 125 -9.31 6.15 -8.62
CA LEU A 125 -10.39 5.51 -7.87
C LEU A 125 -11.72 5.68 -8.60
N GLY A 126 -12.46 4.58 -8.71
CA GLY A 126 -13.80 4.56 -9.30
C GLY A 126 -13.86 4.56 -10.84
N GLN A 127 -12.74 4.65 -11.57
CA GLN A 127 -12.77 4.44 -13.03
C GLN A 127 -13.10 2.99 -13.38
N GLU A 128 -12.52 2.04 -12.67
CA GLU A 128 -12.83 0.61 -12.83
C GLU A 128 -14.31 0.32 -12.50
N ARG A 129 -14.86 0.93 -11.43
CA ARG A 129 -16.31 0.87 -11.14
C ARG A 129 -17.16 1.42 -12.29
N LYS A 130 -16.76 2.55 -12.88
CA LYS A 130 -17.46 3.13 -14.05
C LYS A 130 -17.38 2.20 -15.26
N GLN A 131 -16.25 1.55 -15.50
CA GLN A 131 -16.07 0.62 -16.61
C GLN A 131 -16.90 -0.66 -16.40
N ILE A 132 -16.83 -1.27 -15.22
CA ILE A 132 -17.63 -2.46 -14.86
C ILE A 132 -19.12 -2.12 -14.93
N GLY A 133 -19.54 -0.97 -14.41
CA GLY A 133 -20.94 -0.52 -14.49
C GLY A 133 -21.41 -0.32 -15.94
N LYS A 134 -20.58 0.28 -16.80
CA LYS A 134 -20.86 0.41 -18.24
C LYS A 134 -20.92 -0.95 -18.93
N GLN A 135 -19.99 -1.85 -18.65
CA GLN A 135 -19.98 -3.20 -19.22
C GLN A 135 -21.21 -4.00 -18.80
N LYS A 136 -21.61 -3.96 -17.52
CA LYS A 136 -22.84 -4.59 -17.03
C LYS A 136 -24.09 -4.00 -17.69
N LYS A 137 -24.15 -2.68 -17.86
CA LYS A 137 -25.26 -2.01 -18.55
C LYS A 137 -25.32 -2.40 -20.03
N ASN A 138 -24.17 -2.42 -20.72
CA ASN A 138 -24.08 -2.86 -22.11
C ASN A 138 -24.44 -4.34 -22.27
N LYS A 139 -24.02 -5.20 -21.32
CA LYS A 139 -24.39 -6.62 -21.31
C LYS A 139 -25.90 -6.76 -21.10
N LYS A 140 -26.51 -6.10 -20.09
CA LYS A 140 -27.97 -6.07 -19.93
C LYS A 140 -28.70 -5.58 -21.19
N GLN A 141 -28.26 -4.48 -21.80
CA GLN A 141 -28.87 -3.97 -23.04
C GLN A 141 -28.73 -4.95 -24.20
N LYS A 142 -27.59 -5.65 -24.31
CA LYS A 142 -27.37 -6.66 -25.33
C LYS A 142 -28.25 -7.89 -25.11
N TYR A 143 -28.40 -8.39 -23.88
CA TYR A 143 -29.30 -9.50 -23.56
C TYR A 143 -30.78 -9.11 -23.75
N GLN A 144 -31.18 -7.90 -23.34
CA GLN A 144 -32.52 -7.36 -23.57
C GLN A 144 -32.86 -7.21 -25.07
N ALA A 145 -31.85 -6.97 -25.92
CA ALA A 145 -32.02 -6.88 -27.36
C ALA A 145 -31.98 -8.24 -28.08
N LEU A 146 -31.60 -9.34 -27.39
CA LEU A 146 -31.40 -10.66 -27.98
C LEU A 146 -32.37 -11.74 -27.47
N LEU A 147 -33.19 -11.48 -26.45
CA LEU A 147 -34.09 -12.50 -25.88
C LEU A 147 -35.57 -12.24 -26.24
N PRO A 148 -36.25 -13.23 -26.86
CA PRO A 148 -37.69 -13.44 -26.72
C PRO A 148 -38.06 -13.73 -25.26
N GLU A 149 -39.28 -13.39 -24.86
CA GLU A 149 -39.83 -13.67 -23.52
C GLU A 149 -39.92 -15.18 -23.29
N GLU A 150 -38.98 -15.78 -22.54
CA GLU A 150 -39.16 -17.10 -21.92
C GLU A 150 -38.59 -17.11 -20.49
N GLU A 151 -39.27 -17.87 -19.66
CA GLU A 151 -39.29 -17.87 -18.19
C GLU A 151 -37.98 -18.36 -17.55
N GLU A 152 -37.62 -17.78 -16.39
CA GLU A 152 -36.46 -18.21 -15.60
C GLU A 152 -36.79 -19.53 -14.87
N GLU A 153 -36.18 -20.64 -15.30
CA GLU A 153 -36.04 -21.84 -14.46
C GLU A 153 -34.78 -21.70 -13.58
N ASP A 154 -35.00 -21.53 -12.28
CA ASP A 154 -33.97 -21.56 -11.24
C ASP A 154 -33.42 -22.99 -11.07
N VAL A 155 -32.20 -23.23 -11.54
CA VAL A 155 -31.45 -24.47 -11.27
C VAL A 155 -30.64 -24.29 -9.98
N GLU A 156 -31.07 -24.94 -8.90
CA GLU A 156 -30.34 -25.02 -7.63
C GLU A 156 -29.11 -25.93 -7.76
N ASP A 157 -27.92 -25.34 -7.95
CA ASP A 157 -26.65 -26.07 -7.86
C ASP A 157 -26.18 -26.21 -6.40
N VAL A 158 -26.07 -27.47 -5.97
CA VAL A 158 -25.61 -27.92 -4.65
C VAL A 158 -24.08 -27.92 -4.62
N GLU A 159 -23.47 -26.79 -4.25
CA GLU A 159 -22.05 -26.73 -3.86
C GLU A 159 -21.90 -26.44 -2.36
N GLY A 160 -21.01 -27.19 -1.71
CA GLY A 160 -20.91 -27.34 -0.26
C GLY A 160 -20.89 -26.03 0.55
N VAL A 161 -21.39 -26.13 1.79
CA VAL A 161 -21.64 -25.02 2.73
C VAL A 161 -20.48 -24.03 2.85
N GLU A 162 -19.22 -24.49 2.77
CA GLU A 162 -18.04 -23.61 2.78
C GLU A 162 -17.88 -22.76 1.51
N ALA A 163 -18.18 -23.32 0.34
CA ALA A 163 -18.15 -22.58 -0.93
C ALA A 163 -19.28 -21.53 -0.95
N GLU A 164 -20.44 -21.88 -0.40
CA GLU A 164 -21.57 -20.95 -0.28
C GLU A 164 -21.26 -19.80 0.69
N GLN A 165 -20.62 -20.09 1.83
CA GLN A 165 -20.14 -19.08 2.78
C GLN A 165 -19.08 -18.16 2.17
N ARG A 166 -18.12 -18.69 1.42
CA ARG A 166 -17.12 -17.91 0.67
C ARG A 166 -17.81 -16.99 -0.35
N ARG A 167 -18.79 -17.51 -1.09
CA ARG A 167 -19.58 -16.74 -2.07
C ARG A 167 -20.42 -15.64 -1.42
N LYS A 168 -21.00 -15.91 -0.24
CA LYS A 168 -21.74 -14.91 0.57
C LYS A 168 -20.81 -13.81 1.10
N LEU A 169 -19.63 -14.17 1.61
CA LEU A 169 -18.59 -13.22 2.01
C LEU A 169 -18.08 -12.38 0.84
N GLU A 170 -17.86 -13.00 -0.32
CA GLU A 170 -17.42 -12.30 -1.53
C GLU A 170 -18.51 -11.35 -2.05
N LYS A 171 -19.78 -11.77 -2.07
CA LYS A 171 -20.92 -10.90 -2.40
C LYS A 171 -21.06 -9.74 -1.40
N ALA A 172 -20.89 -9.99 -0.11
CA ALA A 172 -20.91 -8.94 0.92
C ALA A 172 -19.75 -7.95 0.73
N ARG A 173 -18.51 -8.43 0.50
CA ARG A 173 -17.35 -7.59 0.18
C ARG A 173 -17.57 -6.79 -1.11
N CYS A 174 -18.19 -7.38 -2.13
CA CYS A 174 -18.58 -6.68 -3.36
C CYS A 174 -19.65 -5.61 -3.12
N ALA A 175 -20.64 -5.87 -2.25
CA ALA A 175 -21.71 -4.94 -1.92
C ALA A 175 -21.21 -3.72 -1.10
N VAL A 176 -20.28 -3.94 -0.18
CA VAL A 176 -19.57 -2.89 0.58
C VAL A 176 -18.56 -2.14 -0.32
N GLY A 177 -18.23 -2.71 -1.48
CA GLY A 177 -17.29 -2.14 -2.44
C GLY A 177 -15.82 -2.36 -2.08
N GLU A 178 -15.56 -3.33 -1.20
CA GLU A 178 -14.25 -3.79 -0.71
C GLU A 178 -13.71 -4.99 -1.51
N GLY A 179 -14.53 -5.66 -2.31
CA GLY A 179 -14.15 -6.89 -3.04
C GLY A 179 -13.03 -6.73 -4.09
N THR A 180 -12.58 -5.51 -4.37
CA THR A 180 -11.48 -5.18 -5.30
C THR A 180 -10.25 -4.59 -4.61
N ARG A 181 -10.27 -4.45 -3.28
CA ARG A 181 -9.17 -3.89 -2.51
C ARG A 181 -8.22 -5.00 -2.10
N ASP A 182 -7.09 -5.08 -2.76
CA ASP A 182 -5.95 -5.78 -2.22
C ASP A 182 -5.10 -4.79 -1.39
N THR A 183 -5.06 -4.97 -0.08
CA THR A 183 -4.28 -4.13 0.85
C THR A 183 -2.97 -4.83 1.24
N SER A 184 -1.88 -4.07 1.40
CA SER A 184 -0.67 -4.53 2.07
C SER A 184 -0.78 -4.38 3.60
N TRP A 185 0.11 -5.04 4.34
CA TRP A 185 0.18 -4.97 5.82
C TRP A 185 0.55 -3.59 6.36
N ILE A 186 1.02 -2.69 5.50
CA ILE A 186 1.35 -1.32 5.87
C ILE A 186 0.10 -0.43 5.99
N TRP A 187 -1.11 -0.97 5.89
CA TRP A 187 -2.38 -0.25 6.00
C TRP A 187 -3.15 -0.67 7.26
#